data_AF-A0A7S1MKL1-F1
#
_entry.id   AF-A0A7S1MKL1-F1
#
_cell.length_a   1.000
_cell.length_b   1.000
_cell.length_c   1.000
_cell.angle_alpha   90.00
_cell.angle_beta   90.00
_cell.angle_gamma   90.00
#
_symmetry.space_group_name_H-M   'P 1'
#
loop_
_entity.id
_entity.type
_entity.pdbx_description
1 polymer ?
#
loop_
_entity_poly.entity_id
_entity_poly.type
_entity_poly.pdbx_seq_one_letter_code
_entity_poly.pdbx_strand_id
1 'polypeptide(L)'
;SENPENGTVGGVAIDANTVNDIAALKVLVCNLENEIHALGREGAKEQVHGGGKVFDILQAAKVDTQTLDSTFKTLQTATSILAAAGASTRGLTAVNEFLTRAFTAGAKPAEVAECYRCVIYPFVPDPKFPLPRNVKIPEDPRILGFWCMDTAVSMRSITDRIPQLLLTSGTLSPMDHFAAELGVDFKHVLQGGHVIGSNQLLAAVLHRGPSGEELDSSFAFRSAGQHTNLGQALLNLFRNTPDGAVVFFPSYASLKSAVETWKGPAASSAGDAALQAADEGGSSLWGNMAALKTLFVEPRDASELRLIVREFQTAVD
;
A
#
# COMPACT_ATOMS: atom_id res chain seq x y z
N SER A 1 -53.27 -5.57 28.81
CA SER A 1 -51.95 -6.22 28.91
C SER A 1 -51.59 -6.74 27.54
N GLU A 2 -51.01 -5.90 26.70
CA GLU A 2 -50.47 -6.34 25.40
C GLU A 2 -48.96 -6.11 25.43
N ASN A 3 -48.24 -7.20 25.15
CA ASN A 3 -46.79 -7.31 25.12
C ASN A 3 -46.18 -6.28 24.16
N PRO A 4 -45.04 -5.66 24.49
CA PRO A 4 -44.30 -4.87 23.51
C PRO A 4 -43.72 -5.82 22.44
N GLU A 5 -43.79 -5.36 21.20
CA GLU A 5 -43.36 -6.03 19.97
C GLU A 5 -41.89 -6.49 20.03
N ASN A 6 -41.65 -7.77 20.35
CA ASN A 6 -40.36 -8.41 20.05
C ASN A 6 -40.35 -8.81 18.57
N GLY A 7 -39.86 -7.92 17.72
CA GLY A 7 -39.56 -8.24 16.33
C GLY A 7 -38.30 -9.11 16.23
N THR A 8 -38.28 -10.09 15.34
CA THR A 8 -37.08 -10.88 15.03
C THR A 8 -36.52 -10.45 13.67
N VAL A 9 -35.21 -10.21 13.60
CA VAL A 9 -34.49 -10.00 12.34
C VAL A 9 -33.39 -11.05 12.25
N GLY A 10 -33.45 -11.90 11.22
CA GLY A 10 -32.46 -12.96 11.00
C GLY A 10 -32.31 -13.97 12.15
N GLY A 11 -33.33 -14.13 13.00
CA GLY A 11 -33.30 -15.05 14.15
C GLY A 11 -32.82 -14.44 15.47
N VAL A 12 -32.45 -13.15 15.49
CA VAL A 12 -32.11 -12.41 16.72
C VAL A 12 -33.36 -11.70 17.23
N ALA A 13 -33.73 -11.91 18.50
CA ALA A 13 -34.81 -11.17 19.15
C ALA A 13 -34.37 -9.72 19.39
N ILE A 14 -35.08 -8.76 18.82
CA ILE A 14 -34.86 -7.33 19.07
C ILE A 14 -35.74 -6.96 20.26
N ASP A 15 -35.14 -6.90 21.44
CA ASP A 15 -35.78 -6.38 22.63
C ASP A 15 -35.50 -4.87 22.81
N ALA A 16 -36.17 -4.24 23.79
CA ALA A 16 -35.99 -2.81 24.06
C ALA A 16 -34.53 -2.44 24.41
N ASN A 17 -33.78 -3.36 25.01
CA ASN A 17 -32.37 -3.16 25.33
C ASN A 17 -31.51 -3.12 24.05
N THR A 18 -31.80 -3.99 23.09
CA THR A 18 -31.13 -4.03 21.78
C THR A 18 -31.33 -2.73 21.01
N VAL A 19 -32.54 -2.15 21.07
CA VAL A 19 -32.84 -0.85 20.44
C VAL A 19 -32.04 0.28 21.10
N ASN A 20 -31.96 0.29 22.43
CA ASN A 20 -31.17 1.27 23.18
C ASN A 20 -29.67 1.15 22.88
N ASP A 21 -29.16 -0.07 22.79
CA ASP A 21 -27.77 -0.35 22.43
C ASP A 21 -27.43 0.19 21.03
N ILE A 22 -28.27 -0.08 20.04
CA ILE A 22 -28.08 0.44 18.67
C ILE A 22 -28.15 1.97 18.65
N ALA A 23 -29.05 2.58 19.42
CA ALA A 23 -29.14 4.03 19.54
C ALA A 23 -27.88 4.62 20.17
N ALA A 24 -27.35 4.01 21.24
CA ALA A 24 -26.09 4.41 21.87
C ALA A 24 -24.91 4.31 20.90
N LEU A 25 -24.84 3.24 20.11
CA LEU A 25 -23.82 3.09 19.06
C LEU A 25 -23.91 4.20 18.01
N LYS A 26 -25.13 4.53 17.56
CA LYS A 26 -25.33 5.61 16.59
C LYS A 26 -24.84 6.94 17.16
N VAL A 27 -25.13 7.24 18.43
CA VAL A 27 -24.63 8.44 19.10
C VAL A 27 -23.10 8.45 19.14
N LEU A 28 -22.47 7.33 19.49
CA LEU A 28 -21.01 7.20 19.52
C LEU A 28 -20.37 7.47 18.16
N VAL A 29 -20.89 6.84 17.10
CA VAL A 29 -20.38 7.04 15.73
C VAL A 29 -20.57 8.48 15.28
N CYS A 30 -21.74 9.09 15.52
CA CYS A 30 -21.97 10.48 15.19
C CYS A 30 -21.04 11.44 15.96
N ASN A 31 -20.74 11.16 17.23
CA ASN A 31 -19.80 11.97 17.99
C ASN A 31 -18.39 11.88 17.40
N LEU A 32 -17.92 10.67 17.06
CA LEU A 32 -16.62 10.48 16.39
C LEU A 32 -16.55 11.22 15.06
N GLU A 33 -17.58 11.12 14.22
CA GLU A 33 -17.66 11.84 12.95
C GLU A 33 -17.56 13.36 13.15
N ASN A 34 -18.28 13.90 14.13
CA ASN A 34 -18.26 15.33 14.45
C ASN A 34 -16.88 15.80 14.92
N GLU A 35 -16.20 15.05 15.78
CA GLU A 35 -14.85 15.38 16.25
C GLU A 35 -13.82 15.35 15.11
N ILE A 36 -13.87 14.32 14.25
CA ILE A 36 -12.99 14.21 13.09
C ILE A 36 -13.23 15.37 12.11
N HIS A 37 -14.49 15.74 11.88
CA HIS A 37 -14.84 16.88 11.04
C HIS A 37 -14.39 18.21 11.63
N ALA A 38 -14.54 18.41 12.94
CA ALA A 38 -14.17 19.65 13.60
C ALA A 38 -12.66 19.94 13.46
N LEU A 39 -11.83 18.91 13.64
CA LEU A 39 -10.38 19.00 13.49
C LEU A 39 -9.94 19.32 12.05
N GLY A 40 -10.76 18.96 11.06
CA GLY A 40 -10.48 19.19 9.64
C GLY A 40 -10.74 20.61 9.13
N ARG A 41 -11.31 21.51 9.94
CA ARG A 41 -11.77 22.85 9.49
C ARG A 41 -10.67 23.89 9.28
N GLU A 42 -9.43 23.62 9.68
CA GLU A 42 -8.33 24.60 9.57
C GLU A 42 -7.76 24.77 8.14
N GLY A 43 -8.40 24.22 7.10
CA GLY A 43 -7.95 24.41 5.70
C GLY A 43 -6.64 23.68 5.35
N ALA A 44 -6.13 22.82 6.24
CA ALA A 44 -4.92 22.05 6.02
C ALA A 44 -5.18 20.81 5.12
N LYS A 45 -4.30 20.59 4.12
CA LYS A 45 -4.32 19.40 3.25
C LYS A 45 -4.07 18.09 4.01
N GLU A 46 -3.31 18.15 5.10
CA GLU A 46 -2.99 17.01 5.96
C GLU A 46 -2.49 17.58 7.29
N GLN A 47 -2.93 16.98 8.40
CA GLN A 47 -2.46 17.32 9.74
C GLN A 47 -1.88 16.08 10.41
N VAL A 48 -0.65 16.17 10.87
CA VAL A 48 0.05 15.08 11.56
C VAL A 48 0.22 15.44 13.03
N HIS A 49 -0.32 14.62 13.91
CA HIS A 49 -0.27 14.78 15.37
C HIS A 49 0.46 13.59 16.00
N GLY A 50 0.94 13.77 17.24
CA GLY A 50 1.44 12.65 18.05
C GLY A 50 0.35 11.61 18.30
N GLY A 51 0.73 10.34 18.47
CA GLY A 51 -0.22 9.24 18.60
C GLY A 51 -1.25 9.43 19.71
N GLY A 52 -0.87 10.09 20.82
CA GLY A 52 -1.76 10.36 21.95
C GLY A 52 -3.02 11.17 21.61
N LYS A 53 -2.98 11.96 20.52
CA LYS A 53 -4.14 12.74 20.04
C LYS A 53 -5.37 11.87 19.78
N VAL A 54 -5.18 10.58 19.46
CA VAL A 54 -6.28 9.64 19.26
C VAL A 54 -7.13 9.50 20.53
N PHE A 55 -6.53 9.56 21.72
CA PHE A 55 -7.26 9.43 22.98
C PHE A 55 -8.06 10.68 23.30
N ASP A 56 -7.54 11.87 22.97
CA ASP A 56 -8.31 13.12 23.10
C ASP A 56 -9.59 13.07 22.24
N ILE A 57 -9.46 12.59 21.00
CA ILE A 57 -10.59 12.44 20.06
C ILE A 57 -11.61 11.42 20.60
N LEU A 58 -11.12 10.26 21.03
CA LEU A 58 -11.96 9.20 21.59
C LEU A 58 -12.68 9.69 22.85
N GLN A 59 -11.99 10.38 23.74
CA GLN A 59 -12.55 10.96 24.96
C GLN A 59 -13.60 12.02 24.65
N ALA A 60 -13.35 12.91 23.69
CA ALA A 60 -14.34 13.90 23.23
C ALA A 60 -15.60 13.21 22.65
N ALA A 61 -15.43 12.06 22.00
CA ALA A 61 -16.52 11.22 21.54
C ALA A 61 -17.17 10.33 22.63
N LYS A 62 -16.75 10.49 23.90
CA LYS A 62 -17.20 9.71 25.08
C LYS A 62 -16.80 8.23 25.06
N VAL A 63 -15.69 7.91 24.39
CA VAL A 63 -15.07 6.59 24.39
C VAL A 63 -13.78 6.65 25.19
N ASP A 64 -13.77 6.01 26.36
CA ASP A 64 -12.61 5.92 27.24
C ASP A 64 -12.47 4.49 27.78
N THR A 65 -11.47 4.26 28.63
CA THR A 65 -11.22 2.93 29.21
C THR A 65 -12.36 2.40 30.08
N GLN A 66 -13.22 3.26 30.62
CA GLN A 66 -14.38 2.86 31.43
C GLN A 66 -15.58 2.49 30.55
N THR A 67 -15.75 3.16 29.41
CA THR A 67 -16.87 2.91 28.47
C THR A 67 -16.53 1.88 27.38
N LEU A 68 -15.28 1.43 27.32
CA LEU A 68 -14.76 0.55 26.28
C LEU A 68 -15.47 -0.82 26.21
N ASP A 69 -15.62 -1.50 27.35
CA ASP A 69 -16.23 -2.83 27.40
C ASP A 69 -17.70 -2.79 26.95
N SER A 70 -18.46 -1.79 27.41
CA SER A 70 -19.82 -1.57 26.94
C SER A 70 -19.86 -1.26 25.45
N THR A 71 -18.93 -0.44 24.95
CA THR A 71 -18.84 -0.08 23.53
C THR A 71 -18.58 -1.31 22.66
N PHE A 72 -17.65 -2.17 23.05
CA PHE A 72 -17.38 -3.42 22.33
C PHE A 72 -18.56 -4.36 22.33
N LYS A 73 -19.24 -4.51 23.47
CA LYS A 73 -20.45 -5.34 23.55
C LYS A 73 -21.53 -4.84 22.60
N THR A 74 -21.78 -3.54 22.59
CA THR A 74 -22.75 -2.91 21.69
C THR A 74 -22.36 -3.08 20.21
N LEU A 75 -21.08 -2.89 19.86
CA LEU A 75 -20.57 -3.12 18.50
C LEU A 75 -20.76 -4.56 18.03
N GLN A 76 -20.49 -5.54 18.89
CA GLN A 76 -20.66 -6.96 18.59
C GLN A 76 -22.13 -7.33 18.39
N THR A 77 -23.02 -6.85 19.25
CA THR A 77 -24.47 -7.04 19.12
C THR A 77 -24.97 -6.48 17.79
N ALA A 78 -24.64 -5.22 17.48
CA ALA A 78 -25.05 -4.57 16.24
C ALA A 78 -24.49 -5.29 14.99
N THR A 79 -23.22 -5.72 15.04
CA THR A 79 -22.58 -6.49 13.97
C THR A 79 -23.30 -7.82 13.72
N SER A 80 -23.67 -8.53 14.79
CA SER A 80 -24.37 -9.81 14.71
C SER A 80 -25.77 -9.64 14.09
N ILE A 81 -26.50 -8.59 14.47
CA ILE A 81 -27.83 -8.28 13.92
C ILE A 81 -27.74 -7.94 12.42
N LEU A 82 -26.77 -7.10 12.03
CA LEU A 82 -26.57 -6.75 10.62
C LEU A 82 -26.17 -7.96 9.79
N ALA A 83 -25.29 -8.83 10.30
CA ALA A 83 -24.91 -10.07 9.64
C ALA A 83 -26.13 -10.98 9.44
N ALA A 84 -26.95 -11.15 10.48
CA ALA A 84 -28.18 -11.94 10.42
C ALA A 84 -29.22 -11.37 9.41
N ALA A 85 -29.22 -10.05 9.22
CA ALA A 85 -30.04 -9.37 8.22
C ALA A 85 -29.46 -9.40 6.79
N GLY A 86 -28.29 -10.02 6.58
CA GLY A 86 -27.59 -10.02 5.29
C GLY A 86 -27.01 -8.66 4.88
N ALA A 87 -26.88 -7.72 5.82
CA ALA A 87 -26.33 -6.40 5.58
C ALA A 87 -24.79 -6.38 5.72
N SER A 88 -24.15 -5.36 5.15
CA SER A 88 -22.70 -5.18 5.26
C SER A 88 -22.29 -4.80 6.69
N THR A 89 -21.34 -5.55 7.25
CA THR A 89 -20.76 -5.32 8.59
C THR A 89 -19.40 -4.62 8.55
N ARG A 90 -18.88 -4.31 7.35
CA ARG A 90 -17.52 -3.82 7.15
C ARG A 90 -17.20 -2.56 7.97
N GLY A 91 -18.12 -1.61 8.02
CA GLY A 91 -17.93 -0.36 8.77
C GLY A 91 -17.78 -0.58 10.27
N LEU A 92 -18.70 -1.33 10.88
CA LEU A 92 -18.64 -1.63 12.32
C LEU A 92 -17.42 -2.47 12.67
N THR A 93 -17.04 -3.41 11.79
CA THR A 93 -15.82 -4.21 11.95
C THR A 93 -14.58 -3.32 11.95
N ALA A 94 -14.50 -2.35 11.03
CA ALA A 94 -13.39 -1.40 10.98
C ALA A 94 -13.31 -0.50 12.23
N VAL A 95 -14.46 -0.03 12.75
CA VAL A 95 -14.50 0.73 14.02
C VAL A 95 -14.02 -0.14 15.19
N ASN A 96 -14.48 -1.39 15.27
CA ASN A 96 -14.07 -2.33 16.31
C ASN A 96 -12.55 -2.60 16.27
N GLU A 97 -11.99 -2.84 15.09
CA GLU A 97 -10.54 -3.02 14.91
C GLU A 97 -9.75 -1.76 15.30
N PHE A 98 -10.24 -0.59 14.90
CA PHE A 98 -9.62 0.69 15.25
C PHE A 98 -9.57 0.90 16.77
N LEU A 99 -10.70 0.74 17.47
CA LEU A 99 -10.77 0.86 18.92
C LEU A 99 -9.87 -0.19 19.61
N THR A 100 -9.90 -1.44 19.15
CA THR A 100 -9.05 -2.51 19.68
C THR A 100 -7.58 -2.12 19.56
N ARG A 101 -7.13 -1.64 18.40
CA ARG A 101 -5.73 -1.22 18.20
C ARG A 101 -5.37 0.00 19.05
N ALA A 102 -6.22 1.04 19.05
CA ALA A 102 -5.97 2.27 19.79
C ALA A 102 -5.83 2.02 21.30
N PHE A 103 -6.75 1.25 21.90
CA PHE A 103 -6.72 0.96 23.33
C PHE A 103 -5.70 -0.10 23.73
N THR A 104 -5.41 -1.09 22.86
CA THR A 104 -4.30 -2.03 23.11
C THR A 104 -2.96 -1.29 23.13
N ALA A 105 -2.75 -0.36 22.19
CA ALA A 105 -1.58 0.51 22.21
C ALA A 105 -1.60 1.44 23.43
N GLY A 106 -2.77 2.00 23.77
CA GLY A 106 -3.00 2.89 24.92
C GLY A 106 -2.71 2.30 26.30
N ALA A 107 -2.59 0.97 26.42
CA ALA A 107 -2.08 0.34 27.64
C ALA A 107 -0.67 0.82 28.02
N LYS A 108 0.08 1.37 27.06
CA LYS A 108 1.41 1.98 27.26
C LYS A 108 1.45 3.38 26.63
N PRO A 109 0.98 4.44 27.33
CA PRO A 109 0.86 5.78 26.76
C PRO A 109 2.17 6.36 26.20
N ALA A 110 3.31 6.04 26.83
CA ALA A 110 4.64 6.44 26.32
C ALA A 110 4.94 5.82 24.94
N GLU A 111 4.62 4.53 24.75
CA GLU A 111 4.79 3.83 23.47
C GLU A 111 3.90 4.44 22.38
N VAL A 112 2.67 4.86 22.73
CA VAL A 112 1.78 5.54 21.76
C VAL A 112 2.34 6.88 21.31
N ALA A 113 2.93 7.65 22.22
CA ALA A 113 3.52 8.94 21.87
C ALA A 113 4.72 8.80 20.91
N GLU A 114 5.55 7.78 21.12
CA GLU A 114 6.77 7.57 20.34
C GLU A 114 6.48 6.86 19.00
N CYS A 115 5.80 5.72 19.06
CA CYS A 115 5.66 4.78 17.96
C CYS A 115 4.48 5.08 17.03
N TYR A 116 3.51 5.91 17.43
CA TYR A 116 2.29 6.14 16.65
C TYR A 116 2.14 7.59 16.20
N ARG A 117 1.45 7.78 15.07
CA ARG A 117 1.00 9.09 14.58
C ARG A 117 -0.50 9.07 14.33
N CYS A 118 -1.13 10.19 14.68
CA CYS A 118 -2.53 10.44 14.43
C CYS A 118 -2.62 11.45 13.29
N VAL A 119 -3.09 11.03 12.13
CA VAL A 119 -3.10 11.83 10.89
C VAL A 119 -4.53 12.10 10.47
N ILE A 120 -4.85 13.36 10.17
CA ILE A 120 -6.17 13.76 9.67
C ILE A 120 -5.99 14.37 8.28
N TYR A 121 -6.68 13.82 7.30
CA TYR A 121 -6.56 14.25 5.91
C TYR A 121 -7.90 14.17 5.16
N PRO A 122 -8.08 14.94 4.08
CA PRO A 122 -9.27 14.90 3.25
C PRO A 122 -9.50 13.51 2.66
N PHE A 123 -10.75 13.03 2.74
CA PHE A 123 -11.15 11.84 2.01
C PHE A 123 -11.30 12.20 0.53
N VAL A 124 -10.53 11.50 -0.31
CA VAL A 124 -10.67 11.57 -1.77
C VAL A 124 -11.20 10.23 -2.25
N PRO A 125 -12.40 10.16 -2.87
CA PRO A 125 -12.92 8.92 -3.42
C PRO A 125 -11.95 8.33 -4.43
N ASP A 126 -11.55 7.06 -4.24
CA ASP A 126 -10.77 6.34 -5.25
C ASP A 126 -11.68 6.01 -6.45
N PRO A 127 -11.36 6.47 -7.68
CA PRO A 127 -12.14 6.12 -8.87
C PRO A 127 -12.27 4.62 -9.11
N LYS A 128 -11.32 3.80 -8.63
CA LYS A 128 -11.34 2.34 -8.74
C LYS A 128 -12.29 1.68 -7.74
N PHE A 129 -12.61 2.35 -6.63
CA PHE A 129 -13.47 1.83 -5.57
C PHE A 129 -14.59 2.84 -5.26
N PRO A 130 -15.58 2.98 -6.17
CA PRO A 130 -16.65 3.95 -6.00
C PRO A 130 -17.47 3.64 -4.75
N LEU A 131 -17.87 4.69 -4.04
CA LEU A 131 -18.72 4.57 -2.87
C LEU A 131 -20.11 4.00 -3.23
N PRO A 132 -20.76 3.27 -2.31
CA PRO A 132 -22.12 2.78 -2.54
C PRO A 132 -23.09 3.94 -2.80
N ARG A 133 -24.05 3.75 -3.72
CA ARG A 133 -24.95 4.81 -4.23
C ARG A 133 -25.77 5.57 -3.18
N ASN A 134 -25.95 4.99 -1.98
CA ASN A 134 -26.79 5.55 -0.91
C ASN A 134 -25.97 6.14 0.25
N VAL A 135 -24.65 6.26 0.11
CA VAL A 135 -23.81 6.91 1.14
C VAL A 135 -23.83 8.41 0.92
N LYS A 136 -24.44 9.15 1.85
CA LYS A 136 -24.30 10.61 1.89
C LYS A 136 -22.92 10.95 2.41
N ILE A 137 -22.09 11.49 1.53
CA ILE A 137 -20.78 12.03 1.91
C ILE A 137 -21.01 13.45 2.45
N PRO A 138 -20.46 13.79 3.61
CA PRO A 138 -20.43 15.17 4.10
C PRO A 138 -19.77 16.13 3.08
N GLU A 139 -20.06 17.43 3.17
CA GLU A 139 -19.51 18.45 2.25
C GLU A 139 -17.97 18.58 2.35
N ASP A 140 -17.34 18.00 3.37
CA ASP A 140 -15.88 18.03 3.57
C ASP A 140 -15.41 16.77 4.33
N PRO A 141 -15.42 15.59 3.69
CA PRO A 141 -15.15 14.33 4.38
C PRO A 141 -13.67 14.24 4.80
N ARG A 142 -13.43 13.68 5.98
CA ARG A 142 -12.10 13.55 6.58
C ARG A 142 -11.83 12.10 6.98
N ILE A 143 -10.58 11.68 6.87
CA ILE A 143 -10.09 10.39 7.34
C ILE A 143 -9.24 10.62 8.58
N LEU A 144 -9.48 9.81 9.61
CA LEU A 144 -8.60 9.67 10.76
C LEU A 144 -7.71 8.44 10.56
N GLY A 145 -6.41 8.65 10.40
CA GLY A 145 -5.38 7.63 10.39
C GLY A 145 -4.72 7.50 11.76
N PHE A 146 -4.67 6.29 12.30
CA PHE A 146 -3.84 5.96 13.47
C PHE A 146 -2.77 4.97 13.02
N TRP A 147 -1.57 5.49 12.75
CA TRP A 147 -0.51 4.76 12.07
C TRP A 147 0.60 4.38 13.05
N CYS A 148 0.94 3.09 13.06
CA CYS A 148 2.11 2.59 13.76
C CYS A 148 3.33 2.82 12.88
N MET A 149 4.25 3.67 13.32
CA MET A 149 5.49 4.02 12.63
C MET A 149 6.67 3.13 13.03
N ASP A 150 6.48 2.26 14.02
CA ASP A 150 7.50 1.35 14.54
C ASP A 150 7.06 -0.10 14.35
N THR A 151 7.84 -0.88 13.58
CA THR A 151 7.51 -2.28 13.32
C THR A 151 7.78 -3.19 14.51
N ALA A 152 8.63 -2.77 15.45
CA ALA A 152 8.92 -3.50 16.68
C ALA A 152 7.69 -3.72 17.54
N VAL A 153 6.72 -2.79 17.52
CA VAL A 153 5.45 -2.94 18.23
C VAL A 153 4.70 -4.19 17.76
N SER A 154 4.64 -4.38 16.44
CA SER A 154 3.97 -5.53 15.83
C SER A 154 4.78 -6.82 16.06
N MET A 155 6.10 -6.75 15.94
CA MET A 155 6.97 -7.91 16.17
C MET A 155 6.91 -8.40 17.62
N ARG A 156 6.87 -7.49 18.61
CA ARG A 156 6.70 -7.84 20.03
C ARG A 156 5.45 -8.69 20.28
N SER A 157 4.35 -8.36 19.60
CA SER A 157 3.09 -9.13 19.72
C SER A 157 3.23 -10.61 19.32
N ILE A 158 4.22 -10.90 18.45
CA ILE A 158 4.56 -12.26 18.01
C ILE A 158 5.62 -12.84 18.94
N THR A 159 6.73 -12.14 19.16
CA THR A 159 7.89 -12.66 19.91
C THR A 159 7.55 -12.95 21.37
N ASP A 160 6.63 -12.19 21.98
CA ASP A 160 6.19 -12.42 23.36
C ASP A 160 5.37 -13.72 23.51
N ARG A 161 4.84 -14.26 22.41
CA ARG A 161 3.96 -15.44 22.38
C ARG A 161 4.66 -16.72 21.91
N ILE A 162 5.87 -16.62 21.39
CA ILE A 162 6.62 -17.75 20.86
C ILE A 162 7.91 -17.94 21.65
N PRO A 163 8.32 -19.20 21.92
CA PRO A 163 9.54 -19.45 22.65
C PRO A 163 10.81 -19.19 21.82
N GLN A 164 10.72 -19.34 20.49
CA GLN A 164 11.84 -19.22 19.57
C GLN A 164 11.38 -18.67 18.22
N LEU A 165 12.16 -17.73 17.67
CA LEU A 165 11.98 -17.19 16.32
C LEU A 165 13.20 -17.53 15.48
N LEU A 166 12.99 -18.27 14.40
CA LEU A 166 14.01 -18.49 13.36
C LEU A 166 13.58 -17.74 12.10
N LEU A 167 14.41 -16.81 11.64
CA LEU A 167 14.19 -16.08 10.41
C LEU A 167 15.26 -16.44 9.38
N THR A 168 14.82 -16.84 8.20
CA THR A 168 15.70 -17.23 7.09
C THR A 168 15.32 -16.47 5.83
N SER A 169 16.27 -15.83 5.16
CA SER A 169 16.09 -15.27 3.82
C SER A 169 17.43 -15.19 3.10
N GLY A 170 17.39 -15.29 1.77
CA GLY A 170 18.59 -15.21 0.92
C GLY A 170 19.06 -13.79 0.63
N THR A 171 18.32 -12.76 1.03
CA THR A 171 18.58 -11.36 0.67
C THR A 171 18.59 -10.41 1.88
N LEU A 172 18.61 -10.93 3.11
CA LEU A 172 18.69 -10.08 4.32
C LEU A 172 20.08 -9.45 4.43
N SER A 173 20.16 -8.17 4.14
CA SER A 173 21.35 -7.36 4.36
C SER A 173 20.99 -5.86 4.37
N PRO A 174 21.61 -5.05 5.24
CA PRO A 174 22.45 -5.43 6.37
C PRO A 174 21.64 -6.03 7.53
N MET A 175 22.14 -7.09 8.17
CA MET A 175 21.40 -7.83 9.20
C MET A 175 21.14 -6.99 10.46
N ASP A 176 22.08 -6.12 10.85
CA ASP A 176 21.95 -5.28 12.05
C ASP A 176 20.83 -4.25 11.89
N HIS A 177 20.75 -3.60 10.73
CA HIS A 177 19.67 -2.67 10.41
C HIS A 177 18.32 -3.39 10.43
N PHE A 178 18.25 -4.57 9.82
CA PHE A 178 17.03 -5.35 9.80
C PHE A 178 16.57 -5.77 11.22
N ALA A 179 17.51 -6.20 12.07
CA ALA A 179 17.23 -6.52 13.47
C ALA A 179 16.73 -5.32 14.27
N ALA A 180 17.35 -4.15 14.07
CA ALA A 180 16.95 -2.90 14.71
C ALA A 180 15.54 -2.46 14.30
N GLU A 181 15.20 -2.52 13.00
CA GLU A 181 13.87 -2.18 12.51
C GLU A 181 12.78 -3.08 13.11
N LEU A 182 13.05 -4.39 13.23
CA LEU A 182 12.12 -5.33 13.88
C LEU A 182 12.09 -5.19 15.41
N GLY A 183 13.04 -4.48 16.01
CA GLY A 183 13.24 -4.43 17.46
C GLY A 183 13.48 -5.81 18.09
N VAL A 184 14.12 -6.72 17.36
CA VAL A 184 14.42 -8.08 17.82
C VAL A 184 15.93 -8.25 17.98
N ASP A 185 16.36 -8.66 19.18
CA ASP A 185 17.75 -9.04 19.45
C ASP A 185 18.01 -10.49 19.01
N PHE A 186 18.50 -10.66 17.77
CA PHE A 186 18.89 -11.96 17.23
C PHE A 186 20.24 -12.40 17.81
N LYS A 187 20.21 -13.26 18.84
CA LYS A 187 21.41 -13.82 19.48
C LYS A 187 22.30 -14.64 18.53
N HIS A 188 21.69 -15.25 17.52
CA HIS A 188 22.38 -16.06 16.53
C HIS A 188 22.12 -15.47 15.15
N VAL A 189 23.20 -14.99 14.54
CA VAL A 189 23.21 -14.38 13.22
C VAL A 189 24.17 -15.20 12.36
N LEU A 190 23.65 -15.78 11.29
CA LEU A 190 24.44 -16.56 10.34
C LEU A 190 24.25 -15.99 8.94
N GLN A 191 25.36 -15.57 8.34
CA GLN A 191 25.41 -15.23 6.93
C GLN A 191 26.19 -16.34 6.20
N GLY A 192 25.49 -17.09 5.36
CA GLY A 192 26.13 -18.08 4.51
C GLY A 192 26.98 -17.40 3.43
N GLY A 193 28.13 -18.00 3.10
CA GLY A 193 28.87 -17.63 1.90
C GLY A 193 28.06 -17.95 0.63
N HIS A 194 28.42 -17.33 -0.49
CA HIS A 194 27.84 -17.69 -1.78
C HIS A 194 28.24 -19.12 -2.18
N VAL A 195 27.27 -19.89 -2.66
CA VAL A 195 27.47 -21.28 -3.11
C VAL A 195 28.12 -21.33 -4.50
N ILE A 196 28.08 -20.22 -5.24
CA ILE A 196 28.60 -20.11 -6.60
C ILE A 196 30.04 -19.58 -6.60
N GLY A 197 30.84 -20.02 -7.57
CA GLY A 197 32.17 -19.50 -7.84
C GLY A 197 32.14 -18.06 -8.38
N SER A 198 33.26 -17.35 -8.26
CA SER A 198 33.39 -15.94 -8.69
C SER A 198 33.20 -15.73 -10.20
N ASN A 199 33.28 -16.79 -11.00
CA ASN A 199 33.05 -16.76 -12.45
C ASN A 199 31.59 -16.99 -12.85
N GLN A 200 30.69 -17.24 -11.89
CA GLN A 200 29.28 -17.55 -12.17
C GLN A 200 28.35 -16.34 -12.00
N LEU A 201 28.82 -15.23 -11.43
CA LEU A 201 28.06 -14.00 -11.26
C LEU A 201 28.96 -12.78 -11.42
N LEU A 202 28.57 -11.86 -12.30
CA LEU A 202 29.14 -10.53 -12.40
C LEU A 202 28.13 -9.51 -11.85
N ALA A 203 28.47 -8.87 -10.75
CA ALA A 203 27.76 -7.69 -10.24
C ALA A 203 28.58 -6.44 -10.59
N ALA A 204 27.98 -5.53 -11.36
CA ALA A 204 28.63 -4.30 -11.80
C ALA A 204 27.67 -3.11 -11.71
N VAL A 205 28.21 -1.94 -11.42
CA VAL A 205 27.46 -0.67 -11.44
C VAL A 205 27.83 0.09 -12.70
N LEU A 206 26.84 0.37 -13.54
CA LEU A 206 27.02 1.16 -14.75
C LEU A 206 26.65 2.62 -14.46
N HIS A 207 27.66 3.47 -14.32
CA HIS A 207 27.46 4.88 -13.96
C HIS A 207 27.17 5.81 -15.14
N ARG A 208 27.60 5.43 -16.35
CA ARG A 208 27.54 6.28 -17.55
C ARG A 208 27.04 5.50 -18.74
N GLY A 209 26.23 6.16 -19.56
CA GLY A 209 25.73 5.60 -20.81
C GLY A 209 26.69 5.86 -21.99
N PRO A 210 26.37 5.38 -23.20
CA PRO A 210 27.21 5.51 -24.37
C PRO A 210 27.51 6.96 -24.80
N SER A 211 26.66 7.92 -24.40
CA SER A 211 26.92 9.36 -24.63
C SER A 211 28.01 9.94 -23.72
N GLY A 212 28.48 9.19 -22.71
CA GLY A 212 29.39 9.67 -21.67
C GLY A 212 28.69 10.39 -20.51
N GLU A 213 27.39 10.68 -20.64
CA GLU A 213 26.59 11.25 -19.56
C GLU A 213 26.32 10.22 -18.46
N GLU A 214 26.16 10.72 -17.22
CA GLU A 214 25.76 9.89 -16.09
C GLU A 214 24.34 9.39 -16.26
N LEU A 215 24.13 8.13 -15.86
CA LEU A 215 22.80 7.52 -15.80
C LEU A 215 22.19 7.86 -14.44
N ASP A 216 21.33 8.88 -14.42
CA ASP A 216 20.60 9.29 -13.22
C ASP A 216 19.08 9.26 -13.44
N SER A 217 18.40 8.46 -12.62
CA SER A 217 16.94 8.29 -12.62
C SER A 217 16.25 8.96 -11.42
N SER A 218 16.97 9.79 -10.67
CA SER A 218 16.40 10.63 -9.62
C SER A 218 15.42 11.65 -10.21
N PHE A 219 14.44 12.08 -9.41
CA PHE A 219 13.27 12.84 -9.91
C PHE A 219 13.67 14.09 -10.72
N ALA A 220 14.74 14.77 -10.33
CA ALA A 220 15.23 15.99 -10.99
C ALA A 220 15.80 15.74 -12.40
N PHE A 221 16.24 14.51 -12.70
CA PHE A 221 16.97 14.20 -13.93
C PHE A 221 16.19 13.27 -14.88
N ARG A 222 14.92 12.94 -14.59
CA ARG A 222 14.04 12.12 -15.45
C ARG A 222 13.61 12.86 -16.72
N SER A 223 14.55 13.03 -17.65
CA SER A 223 14.32 13.61 -18.98
C SER A 223 14.23 12.52 -20.05
N ALA A 224 13.63 12.86 -21.19
CA ALA A 224 13.66 11.98 -22.37
C ALA A 224 15.10 11.65 -22.82
N GLY A 225 16.06 12.56 -22.58
CA GLY A 225 17.49 12.33 -22.86
C GLY A 225 18.07 11.21 -22.00
N GLN A 226 17.78 11.20 -20.70
CA GLN A 226 18.22 10.15 -19.78
C GLN A 226 17.62 8.79 -20.13
N HIS A 227 16.34 8.73 -20.49
CA HIS A 227 15.73 7.49 -20.98
C HIS A 227 16.38 7.00 -22.28
N THR A 228 16.70 7.91 -23.21
CA THR A 228 17.38 7.55 -24.46
C THR A 228 18.76 6.97 -24.19
N ASN A 229 19.55 7.60 -23.32
CA ASN A 229 20.88 7.13 -22.95
C ASN A 229 20.85 5.77 -22.25
N LEU A 230 19.89 5.57 -21.33
CA LEU A 230 19.63 4.26 -20.70
C LEU A 230 19.29 3.19 -21.75
N GLY A 231 18.41 3.51 -22.70
CA GLY A 231 18.03 2.57 -23.76
C GLY A 231 19.20 2.21 -24.67
N GLN A 232 20.09 3.15 -24.99
CA GLN A 232 21.32 2.87 -25.74
C GLN A 232 22.28 1.97 -24.95
N ALA A 233 22.41 2.18 -23.63
CA ALA A 233 23.18 1.30 -22.76
C ALA A 233 22.63 -0.13 -22.77
N LEU A 234 21.31 -0.28 -22.61
CA LEU A 234 20.63 -1.58 -22.67
C LEU A 234 20.79 -2.26 -24.02
N LEU A 235 20.68 -1.50 -25.13
CA LEU A 235 20.90 -2.06 -26.47
C LEU A 235 22.30 -2.68 -26.61
N ASN A 236 23.33 -2.02 -26.08
CA ASN A 236 24.69 -2.56 -26.07
C ASN A 236 24.82 -3.82 -25.20
N LEU A 237 24.15 -3.85 -24.05
CA LEU A 237 24.11 -5.05 -23.20
C LEU A 237 23.40 -6.21 -23.92
N PHE A 238 22.24 -5.97 -24.52
CA PHE A 238 21.47 -7.00 -25.21
C PHE A 238 22.20 -7.63 -26.39
N ARG A 239 23.12 -6.91 -27.04
CA ARG A 239 24.00 -7.46 -28.09
C ARG A 239 24.98 -8.50 -27.55
N ASN A 240 25.37 -8.40 -26.28
CA ASN A 240 26.42 -9.23 -25.67
C ASN A 240 25.86 -10.26 -24.67
N THR A 241 24.61 -10.11 -24.25
CA THR A 241 23.93 -11.08 -23.38
C THR A 241 23.17 -12.08 -24.24
N PRO A 242 23.52 -13.38 -24.24
CA PRO A 242 22.71 -14.41 -24.90
C PRO A 242 21.34 -14.55 -24.20
N ASP A 243 20.41 -15.27 -24.83
CA ASP A 243 19.15 -15.68 -24.20
C ASP A 243 18.26 -14.50 -23.74
N GLY A 244 17.85 -14.48 -22.46
CA GLY A 244 16.94 -13.48 -21.90
C GLY A 244 17.63 -12.36 -21.10
N ALA A 245 16.94 -11.23 -20.97
CA ALA A 245 17.31 -10.16 -20.04
C ALA A 245 16.07 -9.66 -19.29
N VAL A 246 16.22 -9.34 -18.00
CA VAL A 246 15.15 -8.78 -17.17
C VAL A 246 15.58 -7.39 -16.70
N VAL A 247 14.75 -6.38 -16.97
CA VAL A 247 15.03 -4.98 -16.63
C VAL A 247 13.97 -4.48 -15.64
N PHE A 248 14.41 -4.13 -14.43
CA PHE A 248 13.55 -3.58 -13.39
C PHE A 248 13.59 -2.06 -13.39
N PHE A 249 12.43 -1.44 -13.18
CA PHE A 249 12.28 0.01 -13.02
C PHE A 249 11.79 0.34 -11.61
N PRO A 250 12.13 1.52 -11.07
CA PRO A 250 11.70 1.93 -9.73
C PRO A 250 10.19 2.17 -9.62
N SER A 251 9.48 2.33 -10.74
CA SER A 251 8.01 2.44 -10.79
C SER A 251 7.47 2.17 -12.20
N TYR A 252 6.19 1.77 -12.28
CA TYR A 252 5.48 1.65 -13.57
C TYR A 252 5.41 2.96 -14.36
N ALA A 253 5.40 4.11 -13.67
CA ALA A 253 5.45 5.42 -14.33
C ALA A 253 6.79 5.62 -15.06
N SER A 254 7.90 5.24 -14.41
CA SER A 254 9.24 5.32 -15.01
C SER A 254 9.39 4.34 -16.17
N LEU A 255 8.92 3.09 -16.00
CA LEU A 255 8.85 2.09 -17.07
C LEU A 255 8.09 2.64 -18.28
N LYS A 256 6.88 3.15 -18.07
CA LYS A 256 6.02 3.67 -19.15
C LYS A 256 6.72 4.80 -19.90
N SER A 257 7.28 5.77 -19.18
CA SER A 257 7.96 6.92 -19.80
C SER A 257 9.19 6.51 -20.61
N ALA A 258 9.99 5.55 -20.10
CA ALA A 258 11.13 5.02 -20.83
C ALA A 258 10.69 4.29 -22.12
N VAL A 259 9.71 3.38 -22.02
CA VAL A 259 9.18 2.63 -23.16
C VAL A 259 8.58 3.56 -24.23
N GLU A 260 7.82 4.58 -23.82
CA GLU A 260 7.28 5.59 -24.75
C GLU A 260 8.40 6.35 -25.48
N THR A 261 9.45 6.74 -24.76
CA THR A 261 10.63 7.38 -25.35
C THR A 261 11.32 6.48 -26.37
N TRP A 262 11.47 5.18 -26.07
CA TRP A 262 12.17 4.23 -26.93
C TRP A 262 11.37 3.85 -28.18
N LYS A 263 10.04 3.81 -28.08
CA LYS A 263 9.15 3.59 -29.24
C LYS A 263 9.15 4.78 -30.19
N GLY A 264 9.42 5.99 -29.68
CA GLY A 264 9.49 7.22 -30.44
C GLY A 264 8.13 7.76 -30.89
N PRO A 265 8.10 8.91 -31.59
CA PRO A 265 6.87 9.62 -31.95
C PRO A 265 5.89 8.80 -32.81
N ALA A 266 6.39 7.82 -33.56
CA ALA A 266 5.59 6.99 -34.45
C ALA A 266 4.57 6.09 -33.71
N ALA A 267 4.75 5.82 -32.41
CA ALA A 267 3.87 4.94 -31.65
C ALA A 267 2.82 5.68 -30.81
N SER A 268 2.99 6.98 -30.55
CA SER A 268 2.10 7.78 -29.69
C SER A 268 1.02 8.56 -30.44
N SER A 269 1.09 8.63 -31.77
CA SER A 269 0.07 9.26 -32.62
C SER A 269 -0.44 8.29 -33.68
N ALA A 270 -1.44 7.47 -33.31
CA ALA A 270 -2.37 6.90 -34.29
C ALA A 270 -3.34 8.01 -34.76
N GLY A 271 -2.80 9.03 -35.41
CA GLY A 271 -3.54 10.18 -35.94
C GLY A 271 -2.72 10.91 -36.98
N ASP A 272 -3.06 10.67 -38.25
CA ASP A 272 -2.87 11.40 -39.52
C ASP A 272 -1.60 12.23 -39.84
N ALA A 273 -0.62 12.38 -38.95
CA ALA A 273 0.59 13.19 -39.17
C ALA A 273 1.87 12.36 -39.40
N ALA A 274 1.76 11.05 -39.64
CA ALA A 274 2.91 10.13 -39.77
C ALA A 274 3.50 10.03 -41.20
N LEU A 275 3.08 10.89 -42.14
CA LEU A 275 3.45 10.78 -43.56
C LEU A 275 4.67 11.64 -43.98
N GLN A 276 5.32 12.37 -43.06
CA GLN A 276 6.43 13.28 -43.42
C GLN A 276 7.77 13.02 -42.71
N ALA A 277 7.87 12.01 -41.84
CA ALA A 277 9.12 11.69 -41.12
C ALA A 277 9.64 10.26 -41.39
N ALA A 278 9.09 9.57 -42.38
CA ALA A 278 9.49 8.19 -42.74
C ALA A 278 10.64 8.12 -43.76
N ASP A 279 11.21 9.27 -44.17
CA ASP A 279 12.21 9.36 -45.26
C ASP A 279 13.68 9.42 -44.78
N GLU A 280 13.92 9.30 -43.47
CA GLU A 280 15.25 9.01 -42.93
C GLU A 280 15.16 7.68 -42.19
N GLY A 281 15.84 6.65 -42.69
CA GLY A 281 15.76 5.24 -42.25
C GLY A 281 16.26 4.93 -40.81
N GLY A 282 15.96 5.78 -39.83
CA GLY A 282 16.24 5.55 -38.42
C GLY A 282 15.20 4.64 -37.79
N SER A 283 15.54 3.37 -37.59
CA SER A 283 14.77 2.47 -36.74
C SER A 283 14.67 3.03 -35.32
N SER A 284 13.47 2.97 -34.71
CA SER A 284 13.29 3.38 -33.31
C SER A 284 14.18 2.55 -32.40
N LEU A 285 14.55 3.11 -31.24
CA LEU A 285 15.38 2.40 -30.26
C LEU A 285 14.70 1.09 -29.82
N TRP A 286 13.38 1.11 -29.67
CA TRP A 286 12.57 -0.07 -29.43
C TRP A 286 12.67 -1.10 -30.56
N GLY A 287 12.59 -0.67 -31.83
CA GLY A 287 12.76 -1.54 -32.99
C GLY A 287 14.14 -2.18 -33.03
N ASN A 288 15.19 -1.43 -32.68
CA ASN A 288 16.55 -1.94 -32.58
C ASN A 288 16.71 -2.99 -31.47
N MET A 289 16.06 -2.79 -30.32
CA MET A 289 16.04 -3.79 -29.26
C MET A 289 15.24 -5.03 -29.67
N ALA A 290 14.09 -4.84 -30.32
CA ALA A 290 13.22 -5.92 -30.79
C ALA A 290 13.88 -6.80 -31.87
N ALA A 291 14.80 -6.22 -32.66
CA ALA A 291 15.62 -6.96 -33.62
C ALA A 291 16.65 -7.89 -32.94
N LEU A 292 17.00 -7.64 -31.68
CA LEU A 292 17.95 -8.46 -30.91
C LEU A 292 17.24 -9.47 -30.00
N LYS A 293 16.15 -9.08 -29.37
CA LYS A 293 15.42 -9.89 -28.37
C LYS A 293 13.92 -9.62 -28.45
N THR A 294 13.11 -10.65 -28.24
CA THR A 294 11.66 -10.48 -28.05
C THR A 294 11.40 -9.67 -26.79
N LEU A 295 10.64 -8.59 -26.92
CA LEU A 295 10.40 -7.63 -25.84
C LEU A 295 9.04 -7.88 -25.18
N PHE A 296 9.05 -8.01 -23.85
CA PHE A 296 7.87 -8.15 -23.02
C PHE A 296 7.80 -6.96 -22.05
N VAL A 297 6.60 -6.43 -21.82
CA VAL A 297 6.36 -5.36 -20.85
C VAL A 297 5.37 -5.86 -19.82
N GLU A 298 5.71 -5.70 -18.55
CA GLU A 298 4.85 -6.14 -17.45
C GLU A 298 3.45 -5.50 -17.52
N PRO A 299 2.37 -6.30 -17.42
CA PRO A 299 1.01 -5.79 -17.49
C PRO A 299 0.65 -5.07 -16.19
N ARG A 300 -0.41 -4.25 -16.24
CA ARG A 300 -0.95 -3.61 -15.03
C ARG A 300 -1.79 -4.57 -14.19
N ASP A 301 -2.39 -5.58 -14.83
CA ASP A 301 -3.19 -6.58 -14.15
C ASP A 301 -2.32 -7.80 -13.81
N ALA A 302 -2.31 -8.17 -12.52
CA ALA A 302 -1.62 -9.34 -12.02
C ALA A 302 -2.14 -10.64 -12.65
N SER A 303 -3.38 -10.67 -13.15
CA SER A 303 -3.94 -11.84 -13.83
C SER A 303 -3.22 -12.17 -15.15
N GLU A 304 -2.72 -11.15 -15.86
CA GLU A 304 -2.03 -11.27 -17.15
C GLU A 304 -0.55 -11.63 -17.00
N LEU A 305 0.05 -11.35 -15.83
CA LEU A 305 1.49 -11.54 -15.59
C LEU A 305 1.94 -12.98 -15.86
N ARG A 306 1.14 -13.98 -15.47
CA ARG A 306 1.47 -15.39 -15.64
C ARG A 306 1.64 -15.78 -17.11
N LEU A 307 0.84 -15.18 -18.00
CA LEU A 307 0.89 -15.45 -19.42
C LEU A 307 2.17 -14.88 -20.02
N ILE A 308 2.50 -13.62 -19.70
CA ILE A 308 3.72 -12.95 -20.17
C ILE A 308 4.99 -13.66 -19.68
N VAL A 309 5.02 -14.12 -18.42
CA VAL A 309 6.17 -14.89 -17.90
C VAL A 309 6.36 -16.18 -18.68
N ARG A 310 5.28 -16.87 -19.04
CA ARG A 310 5.34 -18.10 -19.84
C ARG A 310 5.83 -17.83 -21.26
N GLU A 311 5.36 -16.76 -21.89
CA GLU A 311 5.81 -16.35 -23.22
C GLU A 311 7.29 -15.96 -23.22
N PHE A 312 7.74 -15.25 -22.18
CA PHE A 312 9.16 -14.95 -21.98
C PHE A 312 10.00 -16.23 -21.86
N GLN A 313 9.58 -17.19 -21.03
CA GLN A 313 10.28 -18.48 -20.90
C GLN A 313 10.36 -19.20 -22.26
N THR A 314 9.25 -19.27 -22.99
CA THR A 314 9.21 -19.90 -24.32
C THR A 314 10.09 -19.20 -25.36
N ALA A 315 10.31 -17.90 -25.21
CA ALA A 315 11.17 -17.14 -26.11
C ALA A 315 12.67 -17.26 -25.78
N VAL A 316 13.00 -17.74 -24.57
CA VAL A 316 14.37 -17.90 -24.06
C VAL A 316 14.85 -19.35 -24.19
N ASP A 317 13.95 -20.33 -24.04
CA ASP A 317 14.20 -21.76 -24.27
C ASP A 317 14.41 -22.11 -25.76
#